data_AF-A0A0F2JLC8-F1
#
_entry.id   AF-A0A0F2JLC8-F1
#
_cell.length_a   1.000
_cell.length_b   1.000
_cell.length_c   1.000
_cell.angle_alpha   90.00
_cell.angle_beta   90.00
_cell.angle_gamma   90.00
#
_symmetry.space_group_name_H-M   'P 1'
#
loop_
_entity.id
_entity.type
_entity.pdbx_description
1 polymer ?
#
loop_
_entity_poly.entity_id
_entity_poly.type
_entity_poly.pdbx_seq_one_letter_code
_entity_poly.pdbx_strand_id
1 'polypeptide(L)'
;MAYEVTQPLMALHSGYRNGLAVAIALIFYGLLLMMTRKVAIVQVLGILLIDNGIFLAGFFLTQGMPLLVELGAAFDILVGIVIIGILSKQMLENYDSLNVDHMRSLKG
;
A
#
# COMPACT_ATOMS: atom_id res chain seq x y z
N MET A 1 22.30 8.57 -39.87
CA MET A 1 20.90 8.09 -39.94
C MET A 1 20.63 6.86 -39.08
N ALA A 2 21.59 5.96 -38.81
CA ALA A 2 21.40 4.87 -37.83
C ALA A 2 21.55 5.29 -36.35
N TYR A 3 22.14 6.47 -36.07
CA TYR A 3 22.36 6.98 -34.71
C TYR A 3 21.15 7.73 -34.11
N GLU A 4 20.16 8.10 -34.93
CA GLU A 4 18.98 8.85 -34.47
C GLU A 4 17.88 7.92 -33.94
N VAL A 5 17.90 6.65 -34.33
CA VAL A 5 16.88 5.66 -33.96
C VAL A 5 17.16 5.03 -32.57
N THR A 6 18.36 5.21 -32.02
CA THR A 6 18.75 4.67 -30.70
C THR A 6 18.50 5.64 -29.53
N GLN A 7 18.23 6.91 -29.79
CA GLN A 7 17.89 7.90 -28.74
C GLN A 7 16.70 7.54 -27.84
N PRO A 8 15.57 6.98 -28.33
CA PRO A 8 14.46 6.62 -27.45
C PRO A 8 14.80 5.47 -26.50
N LEU A 9 15.82 4.66 -26.81
CA LEU A 9 16.30 3.60 -25.92
C LEU A 9 17.16 4.16 -24.78
N MET A 10 17.90 5.26 -25.01
CA MET A 10 18.66 5.96 -23.96
C MET A 10 17.77 6.81 -23.05
N ALA A 11 16.62 7.31 -23.54
CA ALA A 11 15.65 8.03 -22.73
C ALA A 11 15.01 7.16 -21.63
N LEU A 12 14.92 5.83 -21.83
CA LEU A 12 14.48 4.87 -20.81
C LEU A 12 15.44 4.80 -19.61
N HIS A 13 16.69 5.22 -19.76
CA HIS A 13 17.66 5.26 -18.65
C HIS A 13 17.37 6.40 -17.66
N SER A 14 16.65 7.45 -18.10
CA SER A 14 16.25 8.57 -17.23
C SER A 14 15.15 8.20 -16.22
N GLY A 15 14.39 7.12 -16.48
CA GLY A 15 13.33 6.62 -15.59
C GLY A 15 13.87 6.10 -14.26
N TYR A 16 15.09 5.56 -14.23
CA TYR A 16 15.72 5.03 -13.02
C TYR A 16 15.91 6.08 -11.93
N ARG A 17 16.21 7.33 -12.31
CA ARG A 17 16.44 8.42 -11.36
C ARG A 17 15.16 8.91 -10.70
N ASN A 18 14.03 8.81 -11.39
CA ASN A 18 12.71 9.17 -10.86
C ASN A 18 12.14 8.07 -9.95
N GLY A 19 12.44 6.80 -10.24
CA GLY A 19 11.96 5.66 -9.44
C GLY A 19 12.35 5.73 -7.96
N LEU A 20 13.60 6.10 -7.66
CA LEU A 20 14.06 6.29 -6.29
C LEU A 20 13.37 7.46 -5.57
N ALA A 21 13.09 8.55 -6.29
CA ALA A 21 12.39 9.69 -5.71
C ALA A 21 10.96 9.32 -5.32
N VAL A 22 10.27 8.52 -6.14
CA VAL A 22 8.92 8.00 -5.84
C VAL A 22 8.95 7.05 -4.65
N ALA A 23 9.93 6.15 -4.60
CA ALA A 23 10.11 5.22 -3.49
C ALA A 23 10.28 5.96 -2.14
N ILE A 24 11.15 6.98 -2.11
CA ILE A 24 11.37 7.81 -0.93
C ILE A 24 10.11 8.61 -0.55
N ALA A 25 9.39 9.14 -1.54
CA ALA A 25 8.15 9.86 -1.29
C ALA A 25 7.08 8.97 -0.64
N LEU A 26 6.95 7.71 -1.08
CA LEU A 26 6.03 6.73 -0.49
C LEU A 26 6.36 6.42 0.97
N ILE A 27 7.65 6.26 1.30
CA ILE A 27 8.11 6.02 2.67
C ILE A 27 7.74 7.21 3.57
N PHE A 28 8.07 8.44 3.15
CA PHE A 28 7.74 9.63 3.93
C PHE A 28 6.24 9.86 4.06
N TYR A 29 5.48 9.59 2.99
CA TYR A 29 4.02 9.74 3.01
C TYR A 29 3.36 8.72 3.95
N GLY A 30 3.77 7.46 3.91
CA GLY A 30 3.29 6.44 4.83
C GLY A 30 3.63 6.76 6.29
N LEU A 31 4.83 7.28 6.54
CA LEU A 31 5.27 7.72 7.87
C LEU A 31 4.46 8.93 8.38
N LEU A 32 4.20 9.90 7.51
CA LEU A 32 3.35 11.05 7.82
C LEU A 32 1.90 10.63 8.13
N LEU A 33 1.35 9.68 7.37
CA LEU A 33 -0.01 9.16 7.61
C LEU A 33 -0.13 8.50 8.98
N MET A 34 0.83 7.66 9.36
CA MET A 34 0.87 7.04 10.69
C MET A 34 1.03 8.06 11.81
N MET A 35 1.82 9.12 11.58
CA MET A 35 2.04 10.15 12.59
C MET A 35 0.79 11.02 12.79
N THR A 36 0.03 11.28 11.71
CA THR A 36 -1.10 12.22 11.71
C THR A 36 -2.40 11.58 12.19
N ARG A 37 -2.62 10.27 11.98
CA ARG A 37 -3.92 9.63 12.29
C ARG A 37 -3.75 8.34 13.08
N LYS A 38 -4.46 8.25 14.21
CA LYS A 38 -4.51 7.06 15.08
C LYS A 38 -5.69 6.13 14.76
N VAL A 39 -6.03 6.00 13.48
CA VAL A 39 -7.13 5.14 13.01
C VAL A 39 -6.53 3.84 12.48
N ALA A 40 -7.03 2.69 12.93
CA ALA A 40 -6.47 1.37 12.57
C ALA A 40 -6.31 1.18 11.05
N ILE A 41 -7.32 1.56 10.26
CA ILE A 41 -7.27 1.49 8.79
C ILE A 41 -6.14 2.36 8.23
N VAL A 42 -5.96 3.58 8.75
CA VAL A 42 -4.90 4.49 8.29
C VAL A 42 -3.52 3.99 8.69
N GLN A 43 -3.41 3.33 9.84
CA GLN A 43 -2.16 2.70 10.27
C GLN A 43 -1.76 1.58 9.30
N VAL A 44 -2.71 0.73 8.91
CA VAL A 44 -2.47 -0.34 7.92
C VAL A 44 -2.08 0.23 6.57
N LEU A 45 -2.77 1.27 6.08
CA LEU A 45 -2.42 1.96 4.84
C LEU A 45 -1.02 2.60 4.90
N GLY A 46 -0.66 3.18 6.04
CA GLY A 46 0.68 3.71 6.26
C GLY A 46 1.75 2.62 6.15
N ILE A 47 1.48 1.43 6.72
CA ILE A 47 2.43 0.30 6.68
C ILE A 47 2.62 -0.15 5.23
N LEU A 48 1.52 -0.35 4.51
CA LEU A 48 1.50 -0.71 3.10
C LEU A 48 2.31 0.27 2.23
N LEU A 49 2.17 1.58 2.46
CA LEU A 49 2.89 2.60 1.71
C LEU A 49 4.39 2.60 1.98
N ILE A 50 4.80 2.43 3.24
CA ILE A 50 6.22 2.31 3.61
C ILE A 50 6.83 1.05 2.98
N ASP A 51 6.13 -0.08 3.07
CA ASP A 51 6.62 -1.36 2.56
C ASP A 51 6.83 -1.30 1.05
N ASN A 52 5.82 -0.83 0.31
CA ASN A 52 5.91 -0.62 -1.14
C ASN A 52 7.01 0.39 -1.54
N GLY A 53 7.21 1.45 -0.74
CA GLY A 53 8.29 2.41 -0.95
C GLY A 53 9.68 1.77 -0.76
N ILE A 54 9.86 0.92 0.26
CA ILE A 54 11.12 0.19 0.49
C ILE A 54 11.37 -0.82 -0.63
N PHE A 55 10.35 -1.55 -1.08
CA PHE A 55 10.47 -2.47 -2.22
C PHE A 55 10.90 -1.77 -3.49
N LEU A 56 10.28 -0.64 -3.83
CA LEU A 56 10.66 0.18 -4.98
C LEU A 56 12.10 0.71 -4.83
N ALA A 57 12.47 1.22 -3.65
CA ALA A 57 13.83 1.69 -3.39
C ALA A 57 14.85 0.56 -3.59
N GLY A 58 14.57 -0.63 -3.05
CA GLY A 58 15.38 -1.83 -3.21
C GLY A 58 15.53 -2.24 -4.67
N PHE A 59 14.43 -2.26 -5.44
CA PHE A 59 14.45 -2.60 -6.87
C PHE A 59 15.39 -1.69 -7.67
N PHE A 60 15.30 -0.38 -7.47
CA PHE A 60 16.13 0.60 -8.18
C PHE A 60 17.58 0.63 -7.68
N LEU A 61 17.83 0.44 -6.39
CA LEU A 61 19.18 0.41 -5.81
C LEU A 61 19.94 -0.87 -6.16
N THR A 62 19.25 -2.02 -6.24
CA THR A 62 19.88 -3.33 -6.47
C THR A 62 19.89 -3.76 -7.93
N GLN A 63 19.37 -2.93 -8.84
CA GLN A 63 19.27 -3.21 -10.27
C GLN A 63 18.69 -4.60 -10.59
N GLY A 64 17.55 -4.91 -9.96
CA GLY A 64 16.76 -6.07 -10.34
C GLY A 64 17.16 -7.37 -9.63
N MET A 65 17.28 -7.37 -8.30
CA MET A 65 17.08 -8.61 -7.54
C MET A 65 15.59 -9.00 -7.60
N PRO A 66 15.17 -9.94 -8.48
CA PRO A 66 13.76 -10.20 -8.75
C PRO A 66 13.09 -10.89 -7.56
N LEU A 67 13.86 -11.68 -6.80
CA LEU A 67 13.41 -12.42 -5.64
C LEU A 67 12.87 -11.53 -4.51
N LEU A 68 13.47 -10.36 -4.26
CA LEU A 68 12.96 -9.45 -3.24
C LEU A 68 11.60 -8.90 -3.64
N VAL A 69 11.43 -8.56 -4.93
CA VAL A 69 10.15 -8.06 -5.45
C VAL A 69 9.06 -9.14 -5.38
N GLU A 70 9.39 -10.38 -5.75
CA GLU A 70 8.46 -11.52 -5.67
C GLU A 70 8.02 -11.80 -4.23
N LEU A 71 8.94 -11.73 -3.26
CA LEU A 71 8.62 -11.88 -1.84
C LEU A 71 7.77 -10.73 -1.30
N GLY A 72 8.03 -9.50 -1.73
CA GLY A 72 7.22 -8.35 -1.37
C GLY A 72 5.79 -8.43 -1.89
N ALA A 73 5.64 -8.83 -3.14
CA ALA A 73 4.33 -9.05 -3.73
C ALA A 73 3.55 -10.16 -2.99
N ALA A 74 4.22 -11.25 -2.62
CA ALA A 74 3.61 -12.31 -1.82
C ALA A 74 3.21 -11.82 -0.42
N PHE A 75 4.03 -10.98 0.21
CA PHE A 75 3.73 -10.38 1.51
C PHE A 75 2.53 -9.43 1.44
N ASP A 76 2.44 -8.60 0.40
CA ASP A 76 1.31 -7.68 0.20
C ASP A 76 -0.03 -8.42 0.06
N ILE A 77 -0.03 -9.58 -0.62
CA ILE A 77 -1.19 -10.48 -0.70
C ILE A 77 -1.60 -10.99 0.70
N LEU A 78 -0.64 -11.38 1.55
CA LEU A 78 -0.91 -11.80 2.92
C LEU A 78 -1.54 -10.66 3.74
N VAL A 79 -1.02 -9.43 3.60
CA VAL A 79 -1.60 -8.25 4.24
C VAL A 79 -3.04 -8.01 3.74
N GLY A 80 -3.28 -8.17 2.43
CA GLY A 80 -4.62 -8.11 1.85
C GLY A 80 -5.60 -9.10 2.48
N ILE A 81 -5.17 -10.35 2.70
CA ILE A 81 -5.98 -11.38 3.38
C ILE A 81 -6.30 -10.95 4.82
N VAL A 82 -5.32 -10.42 5.56
CA VAL A 82 -5.51 -9.93 6.93
C VAL A 82 -6.51 -8.77 6.97
N ILE A 83 -6.39 -7.81 6.04
CA ILE A 83 -7.32 -6.67 5.93
C ILE A 83 -8.74 -7.17 5.66
N ILE A 84 -8.90 -8.07 4.69
CA ILE A 84 -10.21 -8.65 4.38
C ILE A 84 -10.78 -9.35 5.62
N GLY A 85 -9.97 -10.13 6.35
CA GLY A 85 -10.41 -10.78 7.58
C GLY A 85 -10.88 -9.80 8.66
N ILE A 86 -10.16 -8.69 8.86
CA ILE A 86 -10.54 -7.62 9.79
C ILE A 86 -11.84 -6.96 9.35
N LEU A 87 -11.95 -6.61 8.06
CA LEU A 87 -13.15 -5.98 7.51
C LEU A 87 -14.35 -6.92 7.55
N SER A 88 -14.18 -8.22 7.27
CA SER A 88 -15.25 -9.22 7.38
C SER A 88 -15.74 -9.37 8.82
N LYS A 89 -14.85 -9.32 9.82
CA LYS A 89 -15.25 -9.29 11.23
C LYS A 89 -16.01 -8.02 11.59
N GLN A 90 -15.50 -6.85 11.18
CA GLN A 90 -16.21 -5.59 11.39
C GLN A 90 -17.57 -5.59 10.70
N MET A 91 -17.67 -6.13 9.49
CA MET A 91 -18.95 -6.32 8.81
C MET A 91 -19.88 -7.18 9.67
N LEU A 92 -19.46 -8.36 10.11
CA LEU A 92 -20.31 -9.23 10.92
C LEU A 92 -20.77 -8.55 12.23
N GLU A 93 -19.87 -7.87 12.93
CA GLU A 93 -20.18 -7.15 14.18
C GLU A 93 -21.11 -5.94 13.95
N ASN A 94 -20.95 -5.22 12.84
CA ASN A 94 -21.81 -4.08 12.52
C ASN A 94 -23.14 -4.49 11.85
N TYR A 95 -23.18 -5.61 11.12
CA TYR A 95 -24.41 -6.16 10.52
C TYR A 95 -25.32 -6.83 11.57
N ASP A 96 -24.78 -7.36 12.67
CA ASP A 96 -25.59 -7.80 13.82
C ASP A 96 -26.22 -6.61 14.59
N SER A 97 -25.67 -5.40 14.41
CA SER A 97 -26.22 -4.15 14.96
C SER A 97 -27.31 -3.49 14.10
N LEU A 98 -27.65 -4.07 12.93
CA LEU A 98 -28.84 -3.69 12.16
C LEU A 98 -30.14 -4.31 12.72
N ASN A 99 -30.10 -4.88 13.92
CA ASN A 99 -31.32 -5.22 14.63
C ASN A 99 -31.96 -3.94 15.21
N VAL A 100 -32.86 -3.33 14.45
CA VAL A 100 -33.75 -2.22 14.86
C VAL A 100 -34.85 -2.71 15.83
N ASP A 101 -34.60 -3.75 16.61
CA ASP A 101 -35.64 -4.40 17.44
C ASP A 101 -35.63 -3.95 18.91
N HIS A 102 -34.95 -2.85 19.21
CA HIS A 102 -35.04 -2.19 20.51
C HIS A 102 -35.54 -0.74 20.43
N MET A 103 -36.51 -0.48 19.54
CA MET A 103 -37.48 0.62 19.71
C MET A 103 -38.88 0.13 20.10
N ARG A 104 -38.96 -0.93 20.93
CA ARG A 104 -40.18 -1.21 21.73
C ARG A 104 -39.92 -0.78 23.17
N SER A 105 -40.92 -0.09 23.74
CA SER A 105 -41.04 0.29 25.15
C SER A 105 -40.51 1.68 25.55
N LEU A 106 -41.01 2.72 24.89
CA LEU A 106 -41.55 3.84 25.67
C LEU A 106 -42.94 3.44 26.17
N LYS A 107 -42.98 2.91 27.39
CA LYS A 107 -44.16 3.01 28.25
C LYS A 107 -44.31 4.48 28.62
N GLY A 108 -45.46 5.07 28.32
CA GLY A 108 -45.83 6.44 28.67
C GLY A 108 -46.96 6.93 27.80
#